data_AF-A0A418XGU4-F1
#
_entry.id   AF-A0A418XGU4-F1
#
_cell.length_a   1.000
_cell.length_b   1.000
_cell.length_c   1.000
_cell.angle_alpha   90.00
_cell.angle_beta   90.00
_cell.angle_gamma   90.00
#
_symmetry.space_group_name_H-M   'P 1'
#
loop_
_entity.id
_entity.type
_entity.pdbx_description
1 polymer ?
#
loop_
_entity_poly.entity_id
_entity_poly.type
_entity_poly.pdbx_seq_one_letter_code
_entity_poly.pdbx_strand_id
1 'polypeptide(L)' 'MDKFQEMQSFVAVVDAGSFVKAAEALDSSKAAVSRNVANLEERLGVRLLNRT' A
#
# COMPACT_ATOMS: atom_id res chain seq x y z
N MET A 1 -10.14 -8.80 4.03
CA MET A 1 -9.54 -7.53 3.57
C MET A 1 -10.19 -7.14 2.27
N ASP A 2 -10.40 -5.85 2.06
CA ASP A 2 -10.99 -5.33 0.82
C ASP A 2 -9.90 -5.23 -0.26
N LYS A 3 -10.05 -6.01 -1.35
CA LYS A 3 -9.11 -6.02 -2.49
C LYS A 3 -8.96 -4.64 -3.11
N PHE A 4 -10.02 -3.85 -3.11
CA PHE A 4 -9.99 -2.50 -3.66
C PHE A 4 -9.09 -1.60 -2.80
N GLN A 5 -9.16 -1.74 -1.48
CA GLN A 5 -8.33 -0.99 -0.56
C GLN A 5 -6.86 -1.39 -0.61
N GLU A 6 -6.55 -2.67 -0.88
CA GLU A 6 -5.20 -3.14 -1.19
C GLU A 6 -4.61 -2.45 -2.43
N MET A 7 -5.37 -2.44 -3.53
CA MET A 7 -4.94 -1.78 -4.78
C MET A 7 -4.83 -0.26 -4.62
N GLN A 8 -5.79 0.36 -3.93
CA GLN A 8 -5.77 1.80 -3.66
C GLN A 8 -4.58 2.22 -2.78
N SER A 9 -4.25 1.40 -1.77
CA SER A 9 -3.06 1.63 -0.93
C SER A 9 -1.78 1.57 -1.74
N PHE A 10 -1.67 0.62 -2.67
CA PHE A 10 -0.52 0.52 -3.56
C PHE A 10 -0.38 1.74 -4.48
N VAL A 11 -1.46 2.13 -5.17
CA VAL A 11 -1.45 3.31 -6.06
C VAL A 11 -1.09 4.57 -5.28
N ALA A 12 -1.70 4.79 -4.10
CA ALA A 12 -1.40 5.94 -3.27
C ALA A 12 0.08 6.00 -2.83
N VAL A 13 0.70 4.85 -2.53
CA VAL A 13 2.13 4.79 -2.17
C VAL A 13 3.01 5.15 -3.37
N VAL A 14 2.68 4.66 -4.56
CA VAL A 14 3.42 4.97 -5.80
C VAL A 14 3.30 6.45 -6.14
N ASP A 15 2.08 7.00 -6.11
CA ASP A 15 1.82 8.41 -6.44
C ASP A 15 2.47 9.36 -5.42
N ALA A 16 2.41 9.02 -4.14
CA ALA A 16 2.96 9.86 -3.08
C ALA A 16 4.49 9.67 -2.87
N GLY A 17 5.06 8.57 -3.39
CA GLY A 17 6.44 8.15 -3.16
C GLY A 17 6.77 7.87 -1.67
N SER A 18 5.76 7.74 -0.81
CA SER A 18 5.93 7.59 0.64
C SER A 18 4.73 6.91 1.29
N PHE A 19 4.99 5.91 2.13
CA PHE A 19 3.96 5.26 2.95
C PHE A 19 3.30 6.20 3.96
N VAL A 20 4.01 7.23 4.42
CA VAL A 20 3.44 8.21 5.37
C VAL A 20 2.45 9.11 4.63
N LYS A 21 2.87 9.69 3.49
CA LYS A 21 2.00 10.55 2.68
C LYS A 21 0.80 9.80 2.11
N ALA A 22 0.98 8.54 1.72
CA ALA A 22 -0.13 7.69 1.26
C ALA A 22 -1.14 7.40 2.38
N ALA A 23 -0.67 7.22 3.62
CA ALA A 23 -1.54 7.03 4.76
C ALA A 23 -2.35 8.30 5.07
N GLU A 24 -1.72 9.47 5.01
CA GLU A 24 -2.39 10.77 5.14
C GLU A 24 -3.45 10.97 4.04
N ALA A 25 -3.12 10.65 2.78
CA ALA A 25 -4.03 10.79 1.65
C ALA A 25 -5.24 9.85 1.70
N LEU A 26 -5.09 8.71 2.37
CA LEU A 26 -6.14 7.69 2.50
C LEU A 26 -6.88 7.74 3.84
N ASP A 27 -6.64 8.76 4.67
CA ASP A 27 -7.14 8.87 6.05
C ASP A 27 -6.94 7.54 6.83
N SER A 28 -5.71 7.02 6.75
CA SER A 28 -5.35 5.72 7.28
C SER A 28 -4.04 5.77 8.05
N SER A 29 -3.67 4.66 8.67
CA SER A 29 -2.38 4.53 9.35
C SER A 29 -1.31 3.99 8.40
N LYS A 30 -0.05 4.40 8.59
CA LYS A 30 1.11 3.82 7.89
C LYS A 30 1.14 2.28 7.99
N ALA A 31 0.79 1.74 9.16
CA ALA A 31 0.74 0.31 9.39
C ALA A 31 -0.34 -0.38 8.53
N ALA A 32 -1.53 0.22 8.42
CA ALA A 32 -2.61 -0.28 7.57
C ALA A 32 -2.21 -0.25 6.08
N VAL A 33 -1.66 0.87 5.60
CA VAL A 33 -1.18 0.99 4.21
C VAL A 33 -0.07 -0.04 3.92
N SER A 34 0.90 -0.20 4.82
CA SER A 34 1.95 -1.20 4.67
C SER A 34 1.40 -2.63 4.64
N ARG A 35 0.38 -2.93 5.45
CA ARG A 35 -0.26 -4.26 5.47
C ARG A 35 -1.04 -4.53 4.20
N ASN A 36 -1.78 -3.53 3.71
CA ASN A 36 -2.54 -3.61 2.46
C ASN A 36 -1.63 -3.89 1.27
N VAL A 37 -0.49 -3.21 1.18
CA VAL A 37 0.51 -3.48 0.14
C VAL A 37 1.12 -4.88 0.30
N ALA A 38 1.46 -5.29 1.52
CA ALA A 38 2.01 -6.63 1.75
C ALA A 38 1.03 -7.74 1.35
N ASN A 39 -0.26 -7.60 1.69
CA ASN A 39 -1.30 -8.54 1.31
C ASN A 39 -1.48 -8.58 -0.22
N LEU A 40 -1.36 -7.43 -0.90
CA LEU A 40 -1.40 -7.37 -2.36
C LEU A 40 -0.24 -8.14 -2.99
N GLU A 41 0.98 -7.91 -2.50
CA GLU A 41 2.18 -8.62 -2.95
C GLU A 41 2.08 -10.14 -2.71
N GLU A 42 1.63 -10.54 -1.52
CA GLU A 42 1.41 -11.95 -1.17
C GLU A 42 0.38 -12.61 -2.10
N ARG A 43 -0.77 -11.95 -2.33
CA ARG A 43 -1.82 -12.47 -3.19
C ARG A 43 -1.40 -12.59 -4.65
N LEU A 44 -0.56 -11.67 -5.13
CA LEU A 44 -0.05 -11.71 -6.50
C LEU A 44 1.18 -12.62 -6.64
N GLY A 45 1.81 -13.02 -5.52
CA GLY A 45 3.03 -13.80 -5.51
C GLY A 45 4.25 -13.05 -6.07
N VAL A 46 4.20 -11.71 -6.08
CA VAL A 46 5.25 -10.85 -6.63
C VAL A 46 5.48 -9.64 -5.74
N ARG A 47 6.72 -9.16 -5.72
CA ARG A 47 7.09 -7.92 -5.05
C ARG A 47 6.82 -6.74 -5.98
N LEU A 48 6.00 -5.80 -5.54
CA LEU A 48 5.64 -4.60 -6.29
C LEU A 48 6.50 -3.40 -5.91
N LEU A 49 6.95 -3.30 -4.66
CA LEU A 49 7.76 -2.19 -4.16
C LEU A 49 9.14 -2.65 -3.65
N ASN A 50 10.19 -1.98 -4.15
CA ASN A 50 11.55 -2.11 -3.65
C ASN A 50 11.81 -1.03 -2.60
N ARG A 51 11.88 -1.46 -1.34
CA ARG A 51 12.26 -0.62 -0.19
C ARG A 51 13.77 -0.75 -0.05
N THR A 52 14.54 0.15 -0.67
CA THR A 52 15.97 0.33 -0.40
C THR A 52 16.19 0.99 0.95
#